data_AF-G0LHA0-F1
#
_entry.id   AF-G0LHA0-F1
#
_cell.length_a   1.000
_cell.length_b   1.000
_cell.length_c   1.000
_cell.angle_alpha   90.00
_cell.angle_beta   90.00
_cell.angle_gamma   90.00
#
_symmetry.space_group_name_H-M   'P 1'
#
loop_
_entity.id
_entity.type
_entity.pdbx_description
1 polymer ?
#
loop_
_entity_poly.entity_id
_entity_poly.type
_entity_poly.pdbx_seq_one_letter_code
_entity_poly.pdbx_strand_id
1 'polypeptide(L)'
;MSSMQDNLLPISYYAGVLDSLARVQFDIQQDEGETTFTVRSSLRIRTQDDSHLTSLIGEFLEAHDIEFDIFSRQNTYNYFHVFFRKDIRKIRRLLNGESTQLIRELSFVVGPYQKHFNTKILEPPEVYRLITAIYELFFDQRLTPKWHPKPKQFASKFNISTDSLDKIDIPVGTFRDNYPVEYIAGIIDALAAFRPGIHTTSYSIGYGMTPIIRIHRGGVHPAYACAVKQFCNNTGLSSNSMGQINSLNTVIQGANAIDSFAPEVGPYMIAKKDKLAYLDKELIPRFLSGEHHSKQGLYDLLVDFQSIINTNTGEDRSSQYTPEYFEKEWEGEINPADQRAPHK
;
A
#
# COMPACT_ATOMS: atom_id res chain seq x y z
N MET A 1 1.30 5.80 32.90
CA MET A 1 1.17 6.14 31.47
C MET A 1 2.51 6.46 30.79
N SER A 2 3.67 6.25 31.44
CA SER A 2 4.99 6.60 30.89
C SER A 2 5.72 5.45 30.17
N SER A 3 5.17 4.24 30.10
CA SER A 3 5.89 3.05 29.59
C SER A 3 5.50 2.59 28.18
N MET A 4 4.47 3.18 27.56
CA MET A 4 4.08 2.83 26.18
C MET A 4 4.79 3.68 25.13
N GLN A 5 5.11 4.95 25.43
CA GLN A 5 5.78 5.83 24.47
C GLN A 5 7.23 5.45 24.19
N ASP A 6 7.92 4.83 25.16
CA ASP A 6 9.33 4.44 25.03
C ASP A 6 9.58 3.25 24.10
N ASN A 7 8.53 2.54 23.67
CA ASN A 7 8.62 1.39 22.77
C ASN A 7 8.05 1.64 21.37
N LEU A 8 7.64 2.87 21.06
CA LEU A 8 7.10 3.19 19.74
C LEU A 8 8.20 3.21 18.68
N LEU A 9 7.85 2.71 17.50
CA LEU A 9 8.70 2.82 16.32
C LEU A 9 8.84 4.30 15.90
N PRO A 10 9.90 4.66 15.16
CA PRO A 10 10.07 6.00 14.62
C PRO A 10 8.84 6.44 13.81
N ILE A 11 8.45 7.72 13.92
CA ILE A 11 7.29 8.27 13.20
C ILE A 11 7.44 8.11 11.68
N SER A 12 8.67 8.14 11.16
CA SER A 12 8.98 7.86 9.75
C SER A 12 8.49 6.49 9.30
N TYR A 13 8.64 5.45 10.13
CA TYR A 13 8.11 4.11 9.84
C TYR A 13 6.59 4.14 9.68
N TYR A 14 5.88 4.69 10.67
CA TYR A 14 4.43 4.82 10.61
C TYR A 14 3.97 5.69 9.44
N ALA A 15 4.73 6.72 9.06
CA ALA A 15 4.44 7.54 7.89
C ALA A 15 4.49 6.71 6.60
N GLY A 16 5.46 5.80 6.45
CA GLY A 16 5.54 4.88 5.31
C GLY A 16 4.34 3.93 5.25
N VAL A 17 3.96 3.35 6.39
CA VAL A 17 2.78 2.48 6.52
C VAL A 17 1.50 3.25 6.20
N LEU A 18 1.30 4.43 6.80
CA LEU A 18 0.08 5.22 6.63
C LEU A 18 -0.02 5.82 5.24
N ASP A 19 1.08 6.29 4.65
CA ASP A 19 1.08 6.72 3.25
C ASP A 19 0.56 5.59 2.36
N SER A 20 0.97 4.35 2.63
CA SER A 20 0.62 3.13 1.89
C SER A 20 -0.80 2.59 2.10
N LEU A 21 -1.39 2.81 3.26
CA LEU A 21 -2.64 2.14 3.66
C LEU A 21 -3.80 3.11 3.95
N ALA A 22 -3.49 4.36 4.27
CA ALA A 22 -4.48 5.34 4.70
C ALA A 22 -4.95 6.23 3.54
N ARG A 23 -6.22 6.57 3.58
CA ARG A 23 -6.86 7.54 2.69
C ARG A 23 -7.88 8.35 3.46
N VAL A 24 -7.93 9.64 3.19
CA VAL A 24 -9.10 10.44 3.55
C VAL A 24 -10.25 10.00 2.66
N GLN A 25 -11.41 9.76 3.27
CA GLN A 25 -12.67 9.59 2.57
C GLN A 25 -13.49 10.86 2.72
N PHE A 26 -14.14 11.24 1.63
CA PHE A 26 -15.13 12.30 1.61
C PHE A 26 -16.49 11.63 1.37
N ASP A 27 -17.47 11.94 2.19
CA ASP A 27 -18.85 11.50 2.04
C ASP A 27 -19.68 12.74 1.77
N ILE A 28 -20.21 12.85 0.56
CA ILE A 28 -20.97 14.00 0.08
C ILE A 28 -22.41 13.53 -0.01
N GLN A 29 -23.24 13.98 0.92
CA GLN A 29 -24.64 13.60 1.02
C GLN A 29 -25.50 14.79 0.58
N GLN A 30 -26.46 14.53 -0.31
CA GLN A 30 -27.50 15.49 -0.65
C GLN A 30 -28.58 15.40 0.43
N ASP A 31 -29.02 16.54 0.96
CA ASP A 31 -30.07 16.56 1.97
C ASP A 31 -31.43 16.19 1.32
N GLU A 32 -32.22 15.36 1.99
CA GLU A 32 -33.46 14.80 1.40
C GLU A 32 -34.46 15.91 1.05
N GLY A 33 -34.84 15.99 -0.23
CA GLY A 33 -35.79 16.99 -0.71
C GLY A 33 -35.19 18.39 -0.96
N GLU A 34 -33.90 18.59 -0.68
CA GLU A 34 -33.21 19.87 -0.88
C GLU A 34 -32.17 19.80 -2.02
N THR A 35 -31.68 20.98 -2.44
CA THR A 35 -30.58 21.12 -3.42
C THR A 35 -29.22 21.31 -2.75
N THR A 36 -29.20 21.18 -1.43
CA THR A 36 -28.07 21.42 -0.54
C THR A 36 -27.37 20.12 -0.20
N PHE A 37 -26.14 20.24 0.30
CA PHE A 37 -25.28 19.10 0.60
C PHE A 37 -24.54 19.26 1.91
N THR A 38 -24.31 18.13 2.57
CA THR A 38 -23.36 18.02 3.66
C THR A 38 -22.16 17.19 3.22
N VAL A 39 -20.96 17.60 3.65
CA VAL A 39 -19.73 16.87 3.34
C VAL A 39 -19.04 16.45 4.61
N ARG A 40 -18.89 15.14 4.78
CA ARG A 40 -18.17 14.54 5.90
C ARG A 40 -16.82 14.05 5.45
N SER A 41 -15.81 14.23 6.29
CA SER A 41 -14.45 13.75 6.02
C SER A 41 -14.01 12.81 7.13
N SER A 42 -13.36 11.72 6.78
CA SER A 42 -12.82 10.78 7.75
C SER A 42 -11.56 10.12 7.21
N LEU A 43 -10.64 9.68 8.08
CA LEU A 43 -9.49 8.90 7.65
C LEU A 43 -9.81 7.41 7.76
N ARG A 44 -9.54 6.67 6.69
CA ARG A 44 -9.67 5.21 6.65
C ARG A 44 -8.32 4.57 6.38
N ILE A 45 -7.94 3.59 7.21
CA ILE A 45 -6.65 2.88 7.10
C ILE A 45 -6.94 1.39 6.88
N ARG A 46 -6.57 0.85 5.72
CA ARG A 46 -6.88 -0.53 5.35
C ARG A 46 -5.68 -1.42 5.60
N THR A 47 -5.82 -2.46 6.42
CA THR A 47 -4.69 -3.32 6.81
C THR A 47 -4.55 -4.58 5.96
N GLN A 48 -5.40 -4.76 4.94
CA GLN A 48 -5.37 -5.92 4.04
C GLN A 48 -5.42 -7.27 4.80
N ASP A 49 -6.15 -7.30 5.92
CA ASP A 49 -6.26 -8.47 6.82
C ASP A 49 -4.93 -8.99 7.38
N ASP A 50 -3.89 -8.15 7.40
CA ASP A 50 -2.65 -8.45 8.08
C ASP A 50 -2.77 -8.09 9.57
N SER A 51 -2.67 -9.11 10.43
CA SER A 51 -2.81 -8.96 11.89
C SER A 51 -1.68 -8.12 12.48
N HIS A 52 -0.45 -8.25 11.99
CA HIS A 52 0.69 -7.46 12.46
C HIS A 52 0.51 -5.97 12.13
N LEU A 53 0.12 -5.65 10.88
CA LEU A 53 -0.20 -4.26 10.52
C LEU A 53 -1.37 -3.72 11.33
N THR A 54 -2.38 -4.55 11.62
CA THR A 54 -3.52 -4.17 12.46
C THR A 54 -3.07 -3.81 13.87
N SER A 55 -2.29 -4.67 14.53
CA SER A 55 -1.74 -4.38 15.86
C SER A 55 -0.87 -3.12 15.86
N LEU A 56 0.06 -3.00 14.90
CA LEU A 56 0.97 -1.84 14.81
C LEU A 56 0.24 -0.51 14.64
N ILE A 57 -0.78 -0.47 13.79
CA ILE A 57 -1.58 0.73 13.58
C ILE A 57 -2.43 1.03 14.81
N GLY A 58 -3.03 0.01 15.44
CA GLY A 58 -3.79 0.17 16.68
C GLY A 58 -2.95 0.78 17.80
N GLU A 59 -1.78 0.20 18.08
CA GLU A 59 -0.83 0.69 19.09
C GLU A 59 -0.41 2.15 18.81
N PHE A 60 -0.13 2.49 17.55
CA PHE A 60 0.21 3.86 17.17
C PHE A 60 -0.91 4.85 17.47
N LEU A 61 -2.16 4.50 17.13
CA LEU A 61 -3.30 5.39 17.34
C LEU A 61 -3.60 5.53 18.84
N GLU A 62 -3.59 4.44 19.60
CA GLU A 62 -3.81 4.43 21.05
C GLU A 62 -2.75 5.25 21.79
N ALA A 63 -1.47 5.06 21.46
CA ALA A 63 -0.37 5.75 22.15
C ALA A 63 -0.33 7.27 21.92
N HIS A 64 -1.08 7.77 20.93
CA HIS A 64 -1.21 9.21 20.63
C HIS A 64 -2.61 9.76 20.98
N ASP A 65 -3.39 9.02 21.77
CA ASP A 65 -4.75 9.36 22.18
C ASP A 65 -5.65 9.71 20.98
N ILE A 66 -5.53 8.95 19.87
CA ILE A 66 -6.37 9.11 18.70
C ILE A 66 -7.59 8.20 18.86
N GLU A 67 -8.78 8.78 18.81
CA GLU A 67 -10.04 8.02 18.83
C GLU A 67 -10.29 7.40 17.44
N PHE A 68 -10.54 6.09 17.40
CA PHE A 68 -10.83 5.34 16.19
C PHE A 68 -11.80 4.20 16.46
N ASP A 69 -12.49 3.77 15.40
CA ASP A 69 -13.23 2.51 15.38
C ASP A 69 -12.53 1.50 14.47
N ILE A 70 -12.60 0.22 14.82
CA ILE A 70 -12.18 -0.88 13.95
C ILE A 70 -13.43 -1.52 13.35
N PHE A 71 -13.47 -1.59 12.03
CA PHE A 71 -14.53 -2.28 11.31
C PHE A 71 -14.00 -3.55 10.70
N SER A 72 -14.63 -4.68 11.05
CA SER A 72 -14.51 -5.93 10.32
C SER A 72 -15.75 -6.12 9.46
N ARG A 73 -15.55 -6.42 8.18
CA ARG A 73 -16.64 -6.66 7.24
C ARG A 73 -16.48 -8.08 6.70
N GLN A 74 -17.50 -8.93 6.90
CA GLN A 74 -17.51 -10.30 6.40
C GLN A 74 -17.09 -10.33 4.92
N ASN A 75 -16.06 -11.13 4.59
CA ASN A 75 -15.47 -11.27 3.25
C ASN A 75 -14.75 -10.03 2.68
N THR A 76 -14.33 -9.06 3.51
CA THR A 76 -13.48 -7.94 3.08
C THR A 76 -12.47 -7.55 4.17
N TYR A 77 -11.55 -6.64 3.83
CA TYR A 77 -10.46 -6.24 4.73
C TYR A 77 -10.91 -5.45 5.96
N ASN A 78 -10.25 -5.72 7.08
CA ASN A 78 -10.30 -4.89 8.29
C ASN A 78 -9.80 -3.46 7.99
N TYR A 79 -10.42 -2.47 8.64
CA TYR A 79 -9.95 -1.10 8.55
C TYR A 79 -10.21 -0.30 9.83
N PHE A 80 -9.28 0.62 10.09
CA PHE A 80 -9.45 1.68 11.08
C PHE A 80 -10.19 2.85 10.48
N HIS A 81 -11.04 3.48 11.28
CA HIS A 81 -11.80 4.66 10.91
C HIS A 81 -11.61 5.74 11.97
N VAL A 82 -10.95 6.84 11.57
CA VAL A 82 -10.77 8.03 12.42
C VAL A 82 -11.74 9.11 11.93
N PHE A 83 -12.77 9.35 12.74
CA PHE A 83 -13.86 10.28 12.38
C PHE A 83 -13.58 11.71 12.82
N PHE A 84 -13.01 11.89 14.02
CA PHE A 84 -12.95 13.19 14.63
C PHE A 84 -11.85 14.06 14.02
N ARG A 85 -12.21 15.30 13.70
CA ARG A 85 -11.27 16.28 13.13
C ARG A 85 -10.08 16.57 14.05
N LYS A 86 -10.29 16.54 15.38
CA LYS A 86 -9.22 16.76 16.36
C LYS A 86 -8.11 15.73 16.17
N ASP A 87 -8.46 14.48 15.89
CA ASP A 87 -7.52 13.37 15.76
C ASP A 87 -6.88 13.32 14.38
N ILE A 88 -7.64 13.59 13.31
CA ILE A 88 -7.05 13.84 11.97
C ILE A 88 -5.99 14.96 12.03
N ARG A 89 -6.24 16.01 12.83
CA ARG A 89 -5.27 17.10 13.05
C ARG A 89 -4.04 16.63 13.84
N LYS A 90 -4.19 15.74 14.84
CA LYS A 90 -3.06 15.12 15.55
C LYS A 90 -2.20 14.31 14.58
N ILE A 91 -2.82 13.43 13.80
CA ILE A 91 -2.12 12.62 12.77
C ILE A 91 -1.38 13.53 11.79
N ARG A 92 -2.01 14.60 11.29
CA ARG A 92 -1.34 15.56 10.41
C ARG A 92 -0.08 16.16 11.04
N ARG A 93 -0.12 16.50 12.33
CA ARG A 93 1.04 17.07 13.04
C ARG A 93 2.18 16.05 13.15
N LEU A 94 1.85 14.81 13.50
CA LEU A 94 2.84 13.72 13.58
C LEU A 94 3.49 13.47 12.22
N LEU A 95 2.70 13.45 11.14
CA LEU A 95 3.20 13.13 9.80
C LEU A 95 3.83 14.31 9.04
N ASN A 96 3.88 15.51 9.62
CA ASN A 96 4.39 16.69 8.94
C ASN A 96 5.90 16.57 8.70
N GLY A 97 6.31 16.55 7.44
CA GLY A 97 7.71 16.29 7.05
C GLY A 97 8.07 14.80 7.03
N GLU A 98 7.20 13.90 7.50
CA GLU A 98 7.45 12.44 7.53
C GLU A 98 6.71 11.70 6.42
N SER A 99 5.62 12.27 5.91
CA SER A 99 4.78 11.70 4.85
C SER A 99 5.06 12.37 3.50
N THR A 100 5.04 11.59 2.42
CA THR A 100 5.17 12.06 1.03
C THR A 100 3.84 12.14 0.29
N GLN A 101 2.77 11.59 0.88
CA GLN A 101 1.46 11.51 0.23
C GLN A 101 0.31 11.95 1.14
N LEU A 102 0.06 11.22 2.23
CA LEU A 102 -1.12 11.39 3.08
C LEU A 102 -1.20 12.79 3.70
N ILE A 103 -0.06 13.43 3.95
CA ILE A 103 0.01 14.78 4.53
C ILE A 103 -0.81 15.82 3.75
N ARG A 104 -0.91 15.67 2.42
CA ARG A 104 -1.70 16.54 1.56
C ARG A 104 -3.19 16.38 1.81
N GLU A 105 -3.66 15.14 1.86
CA GLU A 105 -5.06 14.80 2.12
C GLU A 105 -5.48 15.27 3.52
N LEU A 106 -4.64 15.03 4.52
CA LEU A 106 -4.89 15.50 5.89
C LEU A 106 -4.92 17.03 5.97
N SER A 107 -3.97 17.70 5.30
CA SER A 107 -3.90 19.16 5.25
C SER A 107 -5.09 19.78 4.53
N PHE A 108 -5.64 19.10 3.54
CA PHE A 108 -6.86 19.54 2.84
C PHE A 108 -8.05 19.59 3.79
N VAL A 109 -8.21 18.57 4.65
CA VAL A 109 -9.32 18.48 5.61
C VAL A 109 -9.21 19.45 6.79
N VAL A 110 -8.00 19.63 7.35
CA VAL A 110 -7.81 20.41 8.58
C VAL A 110 -7.22 21.81 8.35
N GLY A 111 -6.94 22.16 7.10
CA GLY A 111 -6.36 23.43 6.68
C GLY A 111 -7.41 24.49 6.31
N PRO A 112 -7.12 25.35 5.31
CA PRO A 112 -7.99 26.47 4.92
C PRO A 112 -9.43 26.08 4.58
N TYR A 113 -9.64 24.84 4.13
CA TYR A 113 -10.95 24.32 3.70
C TYR A 113 -11.73 23.61 4.80
N GLN A 114 -11.24 23.60 6.04
CA GLN A 114 -11.89 22.90 7.17
C GLN A 114 -13.37 23.28 7.36
N LYS A 115 -13.74 24.52 6.99
CA LYS A 115 -15.10 25.05 7.09
C LYS A 115 -16.10 24.36 6.15
N HIS A 116 -15.62 23.69 5.10
CA HIS A 116 -16.47 22.97 4.13
C HIS A 116 -16.85 21.56 4.61
N PHE A 117 -16.29 21.10 5.73
CA PHE A 117 -16.54 19.75 6.24
C PHE A 117 -17.36 19.78 7.54
N ASN A 118 -18.19 18.75 7.75
CA ASN A 118 -18.96 18.39 8.94
C ASN A 118 -19.93 19.44 9.54
N THR A 119 -19.90 20.70 9.09
CA THR A 119 -20.56 21.83 9.78
C THR A 119 -21.31 22.77 8.86
N LYS A 120 -20.99 22.76 7.56
CA LYS A 120 -21.57 23.69 6.58
C LYS A 120 -22.44 22.93 5.60
N ILE A 121 -23.64 23.47 5.40
CA ILE A 121 -24.51 23.14 4.28
C ILE A 121 -23.97 23.85 3.04
N LEU A 122 -23.68 23.10 1.98
CA LEU A 122 -23.05 23.59 0.76
C LEU A 122 -24.05 23.62 -0.39
N GLU A 123 -23.95 24.68 -1.19
CA GLU A 123 -24.69 24.80 -2.45
C GLU A 123 -23.98 24.03 -3.58
N PRO A 124 -24.69 23.68 -4.67
CA PRO A 124 -24.11 22.90 -5.77
C PRO A 124 -22.79 23.48 -6.33
N PRO A 125 -22.61 24.80 -6.56
CA PRO A 125 -21.32 25.34 -7.04
C PRO A 125 -20.16 25.09 -6.07
N GLU A 126 -20.41 25.12 -4.75
CA GLU A 126 -19.38 24.85 -3.75
C GLU A 126 -18.99 23.37 -3.74
N VAL A 127 -19.98 22.47 -3.86
CA VAL A 127 -19.76 21.03 -3.96
C VAL A 127 -19.01 20.68 -5.24
N TYR A 128 -19.34 21.31 -6.37
CA TYR A 128 -18.61 21.12 -7.63
C TYR A 128 -17.12 21.47 -7.49
N ARG A 129 -16.80 22.61 -6.88
CA ARG A 129 -15.41 23.02 -6.62
C ARG A 129 -14.70 21.99 -5.74
N LEU A 130 -15.38 21.49 -4.70
CA LEU A 130 -14.84 20.51 -3.78
C LEU A 130 -14.59 19.15 -4.45
N ILE A 131 -15.55 18.63 -5.23
CA ILE A 131 -15.38 17.38 -6.00
C ILE A 131 -14.20 17.52 -6.96
N THR A 132 -14.07 18.66 -7.64
CA THR A 132 -12.95 18.91 -8.56
C THR A 132 -11.61 18.84 -7.83
N ALA A 133 -11.48 19.49 -6.67
CA ALA A 133 -10.27 19.42 -5.85
C ALA A 133 -9.99 18.00 -5.32
N ILE A 134 -11.02 17.25 -4.92
CA ILE A 134 -10.88 15.85 -4.48
C ILE A 134 -10.35 14.96 -5.62
N TYR A 135 -10.82 15.17 -6.85
CA TYR A 135 -10.33 14.43 -8.02
C TYR A 135 -8.86 14.73 -8.32
N GLU A 136 -8.45 15.99 -8.19
CA GLU A 136 -7.05 16.41 -8.34
C GLU A 136 -6.16 15.90 -7.18
N LEU A 137 -6.74 15.71 -5.98
CA LEU A 137 -6.03 15.22 -4.80
C LEU A 137 -5.60 13.74 -4.91
N PHE A 138 -6.46 12.87 -5.48
CA PHE A 138 -6.24 11.41 -5.45
C PHE A 138 -5.44 10.80 -6.61
N PHE A 139 -5.09 11.57 -7.65
CA PHE A 139 -4.30 11.16 -8.83
C PHE A 139 -4.79 9.93 -9.63
N ASP A 140 -5.74 9.14 -9.12
CA ASP A 140 -6.38 7.98 -9.77
C ASP A 140 -7.90 8.00 -9.50
N GLN A 141 -8.68 7.91 -10.57
CA GLN A 141 -10.15 7.83 -10.52
C GLN A 141 -10.67 6.56 -9.83
N ARG A 142 -9.87 5.48 -9.76
CA ARG A 142 -10.25 4.26 -9.01
C ARG A 142 -10.20 4.46 -7.49
N LEU A 143 -9.42 5.44 -7.03
CA LEU A 143 -9.32 5.84 -5.64
C LEU A 143 -10.32 6.94 -5.28
N THR A 144 -10.86 7.68 -6.27
CA THR A 144 -12.02 8.54 -6.03
C THR A 144 -13.21 7.67 -5.58
N PRO A 145 -13.94 8.06 -4.53
CA PRO A 145 -15.04 7.25 -4.02
C PRO A 145 -16.03 6.91 -5.14
N LYS A 146 -16.32 5.60 -5.30
CA LYS A 146 -17.17 5.04 -6.37
C LYS A 146 -18.56 5.69 -6.49
N TRP A 147 -18.98 6.39 -5.45
CA TRP A 147 -20.31 6.96 -5.30
C TRP A 147 -20.36 8.47 -5.62
N HIS A 148 -19.24 9.11 -5.94
CA HIS A 148 -19.26 10.50 -6.34
C HIS A 148 -19.41 10.66 -7.85
N PRO A 149 -20.37 11.48 -8.31
CA PRO A 149 -20.47 11.83 -9.72
C PRO A 149 -19.19 12.53 -10.18
N LYS A 150 -18.78 12.28 -11.42
CA LYS A 150 -17.64 12.99 -12.01
C LYS A 150 -17.96 14.50 -12.04
N PRO A 151 -16.97 15.40 -11.88
CA PRO A 151 -17.21 16.85 -11.87
C PRO A 151 -18.13 17.33 -13.01
N LYS A 152 -17.88 16.88 -14.25
CA LYS A 152 -18.70 17.23 -15.42
C LYS A 152 -20.16 16.75 -15.32
N GLN A 153 -20.38 15.54 -14.78
CA GLN A 153 -21.73 14.99 -14.59
C GLN A 153 -22.48 15.76 -13.50
N PHE A 154 -21.78 16.11 -12.41
CA PHE A 154 -22.36 16.92 -11.35
C PHE A 154 -22.73 18.33 -11.85
N ALA A 155 -21.82 19.00 -12.57
CA ALA A 155 -22.08 20.31 -13.15
C ALA A 155 -23.30 20.30 -14.08
N SER A 156 -23.42 19.28 -14.95
CA SER A 156 -24.57 19.12 -15.82
C SER A 156 -25.87 18.87 -15.05
N LYS A 157 -25.85 18.05 -13.99
CA LYS A 157 -27.04 17.74 -13.19
C LYS A 157 -27.63 18.99 -12.53
N PHE A 158 -26.77 19.92 -12.11
CA PHE A 158 -27.17 21.12 -11.36
C PHE A 158 -27.03 22.42 -12.16
N ASN A 159 -26.87 22.33 -13.49
CA ASN A 159 -26.73 23.49 -14.40
C ASN A 159 -25.67 24.51 -13.93
N ILE A 160 -24.52 24.03 -13.47
CA ILE A 160 -23.45 24.87 -12.92
C ILE A 160 -22.61 25.45 -14.07
N SER A 161 -22.49 26.77 -14.12
CA SER A 161 -21.52 27.46 -14.99
C SER A 161 -20.12 27.30 -14.41
N THR A 162 -19.25 26.58 -15.11
CA THR A 162 -17.92 26.20 -14.59
C THR A 162 -16.83 27.25 -14.85
N ASP A 163 -17.03 28.12 -15.84
CA ASP A 163 -15.99 29.01 -16.37
C ASP A 163 -15.64 30.17 -15.44
N SER A 164 -16.51 30.45 -14.46
CA SER A 164 -16.39 31.56 -13.50
C SER A 164 -16.08 31.11 -12.07
N LEU A 165 -15.90 29.81 -11.83
CA LEU A 165 -15.68 29.29 -10.48
C LEU A 165 -14.19 29.24 -10.14
N ASP A 166 -13.82 29.91 -9.05
CA ASP A 166 -12.47 29.84 -8.50
C ASP A 166 -12.09 28.40 -8.14
N LYS A 167 -10.86 28.01 -8.48
CA LYS A 167 -10.32 26.72 -8.06
C LYS A 167 -10.06 26.70 -6.55
N ILE A 168 -10.07 25.51 -5.99
CA ILE A 168 -9.64 25.25 -4.62
C ILE A 168 -8.19 24.81 -4.71
N ASP A 169 -7.27 25.58 -4.13
CA ASP A 169 -5.86 25.23 -4.09
C ASP A 169 -5.62 24.00 -3.20
N ILE A 170 -4.93 22.99 -3.73
CA ILE A 170 -4.61 21.79 -2.97
C ILE A 170 -3.31 22.02 -2.19
N PRO A 171 -3.29 21.78 -0.86
CA PRO A 171 -2.07 21.87 -0.09
C PRO A 171 -0.96 21.00 -0.69
N VAL A 172 0.23 21.58 -0.85
CA VAL A 172 1.41 20.86 -1.32
C VAL A 172 1.94 19.94 -0.21
N GLY A 173 1.84 20.36 1.05
CA GLY A 173 2.45 19.67 2.19
C GLY A 173 3.92 20.04 2.37
N THR A 174 4.54 19.53 3.43
CA THR A 174 5.97 19.68 3.70
C THR A 174 6.65 18.34 3.43
N PHE A 175 7.62 18.31 2.53
CA PHE A 175 8.37 17.11 2.16
C PHE A 175 9.82 17.22 2.57
N ARG A 176 10.45 16.07 2.81
CA ARG A 176 11.91 15.98 2.96
C ARG A 176 12.58 15.75 1.61
N ASP A 177 13.83 16.18 1.53
CA ASP A 177 14.68 15.88 0.37
C ASP A 177 15.11 14.40 0.36
N ASN A 178 15.29 13.81 1.54
CA ASN A 178 15.64 12.41 1.73
C ASN A 178 14.82 11.79 2.87
N TYR A 179 14.31 10.59 2.64
CA TYR A 179 13.56 9.83 3.62
C TYR A 179 14.43 8.73 4.24
N PRO A 180 14.32 8.48 5.55
CA PRO A 180 15.13 7.48 6.23
C PRO A 180 14.65 6.07 5.88
N VAL A 181 15.49 5.06 6.10
CA VAL A 181 15.20 3.67 5.71
C VAL A 181 13.97 3.10 6.42
N GLU A 182 13.65 3.58 7.63
CA GLU A 182 12.45 3.22 8.38
C GLU A 182 11.17 3.57 7.61
N TYR A 183 11.15 4.71 6.91
CA TYR A 183 10.02 5.10 6.05
C TYR A 183 9.85 4.09 4.91
N ILE A 184 10.95 3.67 4.30
CA ILE A 184 10.95 2.68 3.22
C ILE A 184 10.51 1.31 3.74
N ALA A 185 10.98 0.90 4.93
CA ALA A 185 10.55 -0.33 5.59
C ALA A 185 9.04 -0.35 5.84
N GLY A 186 8.46 0.76 6.31
CA GLY A 186 7.02 0.90 6.49
C GLY A 186 6.22 0.77 5.17
N ILE A 187 6.77 1.27 4.05
CA ILE A 187 6.18 1.07 2.72
C ILE A 187 6.21 -0.41 2.31
N ILE A 188 7.33 -1.09 2.54
CA ILE A 188 7.50 -2.51 2.18
C ILE A 188 6.57 -3.39 3.02
N ASP A 189 6.55 -3.18 4.33
CA ASP A 189 5.62 -3.89 5.22
C ASP A 189 4.16 -3.71 4.79
N ALA A 190 3.79 -2.51 4.35
CA ALA A 190 2.44 -2.25 3.87
C ALA A 190 2.13 -2.85 2.48
N LEU A 191 3.06 -2.80 1.51
CA LEU A 191 2.73 -3.02 0.09
C LEU A 191 3.49 -4.16 -0.59
N ALA A 192 4.63 -4.59 -0.05
CA ALA A 192 5.47 -5.57 -0.74
C ALA A 192 4.76 -6.92 -0.84
N ALA A 193 4.83 -7.50 -2.04
CA ALA A 193 4.45 -8.87 -2.32
C ALA A 193 5.70 -9.68 -2.65
N PHE A 194 5.92 -10.77 -1.91
CA PHE A 194 6.95 -11.77 -2.18
C PHE A 194 6.33 -12.86 -3.05
N ARG A 195 6.95 -13.18 -4.18
CA ARG A 195 6.45 -14.22 -5.08
C ARG A 195 7.54 -14.78 -5.99
N PRO A 196 7.38 -16.03 -6.45
CA PRO A 196 8.15 -16.53 -7.58
C PRO A 196 7.60 -15.95 -8.90
N GLY A 197 8.48 -15.59 -9.82
CA GLY A 197 8.17 -15.32 -11.21
C GLY A 197 8.55 -16.52 -12.06
N ILE A 198 7.57 -17.20 -12.64
CA ILE A 198 7.76 -18.38 -13.48
C ILE A 198 7.52 -18.00 -14.94
N HIS A 199 8.39 -18.45 -15.84
CA HIS A 199 8.30 -18.23 -17.28
C HIS A 199 8.75 -19.48 -18.04
N THR A 200 8.24 -19.68 -19.25
CA THR A 200 8.71 -20.74 -20.14
C THR A 200 10.09 -20.38 -20.69
N THR A 201 10.95 -21.39 -20.84
CA THR A 201 12.28 -21.24 -21.43
C THR A 201 12.56 -22.37 -22.40
N SER A 202 13.51 -22.17 -23.31
CA SER A 202 13.97 -23.22 -24.22
C SER A 202 15.04 -24.14 -23.61
N TYR A 203 15.34 -24.01 -22.31
CA TYR A 203 16.47 -24.69 -21.67
C TYR A 203 16.03 -25.64 -20.54
N SER A 204 16.90 -26.63 -20.26
CA SER A 204 16.82 -27.69 -19.23
C SER A 204 15.47 -28.37 -19.04
N ILE A 205 14.54 -27.72 -18.34
CA ILE A 205 13.26 -28.27 -17.88
C ILE A 205 12.06 -27.58 -18.52
N GLY A 206 12.27 -26.67 -19.48
CA GLY A 206 11.22 -25.93 -20.19
C GLY A 206 10.68 -24.71 -19.43
N TYR A 207 11.14 -24.49 -18.20
CA TYR A 207 10.68 -23.42 -17.31
C TYR A 207 11.86 -22.79 -16.57
N GLY A 208 11.69 -21.53 -16.18
CA GLY A 208 12.60 -20.78 -15.34
C GLY A 208 11.83 -20.11 -14.20
N MET A 209 12.47 -20.00 -13.04
CA MET A 209 11.91 -19.35 -11.87
C MET A 209 12.84 -18.24 -11.39
N THR A 210 12.27 -17.11 -10.97
CA THR A 210 13.04 -15.98 -10.42
C THR A 210 12.33 -15.42 -9.19
N PRO A 211 13.00 -15.23 -8.05
CA PRO A 211 12.37 -14.63 -6.88
C PRO A 211 12.12 -13.14 -7.12
N ILE A 212 10.97 -12.63 -6.69
CA ILE A 212 10.52 -11.25 -6.91
C ILE A 212 9.97 -10.65 -5.61
N ILE A 213 10.44 -9.44 -5.28
CA ILE A 213 9.78 -8.52 -4.35
C ILE A 213 9.17 -7.40 -5.18
N ARG A 214 7.84 -7.29 -5.15
CA ARG A 214 7.10 -6.26 -5.90
C ARG A 214 6.46 -5.28 -4.94
N ILE A 215 6.73 -4.00 -5.14
CA ILE A 215 6.10 -2.89 -4.43
C ILE A 215 5.27 -2.11 -5.45
N HIS A 216 3.95 -2.18 -5.34
CA HIS A 216 3.06 -1.58 -6.33
C HIS A 216 1.91 -0.79 -5.71
N ARG A 217 1.63 0.39 -6.28
CA ARG A 217 0.46 1.20 -5.95
C ARG A 217 0.11 2.20 -7.04
N GLY A 218 -1.15 2.21 -7.47
CA GLY A 218 -1.69 3.27 -8.33
C GLY A 218 -2.16 4.49 -7.53
N GLY A 219 -2.29 5.64 -8.21
CA GLY A 219 -2.83 6.87 -7.62
C GLY A 219 -1.99 7.40 -6.45
N VAL A 220 -0.68 7.48 -6.68
CA VAL A 220 0.26 8.02 -5.69
C VAL A 220 0.79 9.39 -6.11
N HIS A 221 1.15 10.20 -5.13
CA HIS A 221 1.84 11.47 -5.38
C HIS A 221 3.25 11.19 -5.93
N PRO A 222 3.79 11.99 -6.86
CA PRO A 222 5.13 11.77 -7.41
C PRO A 222 6.25 11.69 -6.36
N ALA A 223 6.15 12.44 -5.27
CA ALA A 223 7.12 12.40 -4.17
C ALA A 223 7.19 11.00 -3.50
N TYR A 224 6.07 10.29 -3.41
CA TYR A 224 6.01 8.94 -2.85
C TYR A 224 6.78 7.93 -3.70
N ALA A 225 6.60 7.98 -5.03
CA ALA A 225 7.36 7.14 -5.94
C ALA A 225 8.84 7.55 -6.00
N CYS A 226 9.12 8.86 -5.90
CA CYS A 226 10.48 9.39 -5.91
C CYS A 226 11.29 8.94 -4.69
N ALA A 227 10.70 8.93 -3.49
CA ALA A 227 11.37 8.47 -2.27
C ALA A 227 11.87 7.02 -2.38
N VAL A 228 11.03 6.11 -2.89
CA VAL A 228 11.43 4.70 -3.09
C VAL A 228 12.53 4.59 -4.16
N LYS A 229 12.42 5.35 -5.25
CA LYS A 229 13.43 5.35 -6.33
C LYS A 229 14.78 5.88 -5.83
N GLN A 230 14.78 6.97 -5.08
CA GLN A 230 15.98 7.56 -4.50
C GLN A 230 16.66 6.58 -3.54
N PHE A 231 15.88 5.91 -2.69
CA PHE A 231 16.42 4.85 -1.82
C PHE A 231 17.17 3.79 -2.63
N CYS A 232 16.53 3.18 -3.63
CA CYS A 232 17.18 2.15 -4.46
C CYS A 232 18.44 2.67 -5.17
N ASN A 233 18.42 3.90 -5.68
CA ASN A 233 19.58 4.50 -6.32
C ASN A 233 20.75 4.71 -5.33
N ASN A 234 20.45 5.20 -4.12
CA ASN A 234 21.46 5.52 -3.12
C ASN A 234 22.11 4.27 -2.53
N THR A 235 21.38 3.16 -2.45
CA THR A 235 21.87 1.86 -1.98
C THR A 235 22.44 0.98 -3.10
N GLY A 236 22.42 1.46 -4.35
CA GLY A 236 22.88 0.68 -5.51
C GLY A 236 22.02 -0.55 -5.83
N LEU A 237 20.78 -0.59 -5.33
CA LEU A 237 19.90 -1.75 -5.47
C LEU A 237 19.32 -1.81 -6.88
N SER A 238 19.59 -2.93 -7.56
CA SER A 238 19.02 -3.23 -8.87
C SER A 238 17.50 -3.33 -8.76
N SER A 239 16.80 -2.32 -9.27
CA SER A 239 15.35 -2.30 -9.30
C SER A 239 14.82 -1.79 -10.64
N ASN A 240 13.72 -2.38 -11.08
CA ASN A 240 13.00 -1.91 -12.25
C ASN A 240 11.83 -1.03 -11.81
N SER A 241 11.93 0.28 -12.05
CA SER A 241 10.83 1.22 -11.85
C SER A 241 10.12 1.50 -13.18
N MET A 242 9.00 0.82 -13.41
CA MET A 242 8.14 1.04 -14.58
C MET A 242 6.81 1.64 -14.13
N GLY A 243 6.75 2.97 -13.99
CA GLY A 243 5.57 3.68 -13.50
C GLY A 243 5.12 4.78 -14.47
N GLN A 244 3.81 4.99 -14.55
CA GLN A 244 3.26 6.27 -15.03
C GLN A 244 3.49 7.33 -13.93
N ILE A 245 3.33 8.62 -14.26
CA ILE A 245 3.64 9.76 -13.36
C ILE A 245 3.04 9.61 -11.93
N ASN A 246 1.91 8.90 -11.79
CA ASN A 246 1.20 8.70 -10.52
C ASN A 246 1.10 7.23 -10.09
N SER A 247 2.07 6.38 -10.42
CA SER A 247 2.14 5.01 -9.91
C SER A 247 3.51 4.65 -9.36
N LEU A 248 3.50 3.96 -8.22
CA LEU A 248 4.65 3.23 -7.71
C LEU A 248 4.62 1.83 -8.32
N ASN A 249 5.72 1.41 -8.95
CA ASN A 249 5.90 0.05 -9.42
C ASN A 249 7.39 -0.25 -9.41
N THR A 250 7.89 -0.65 -8.25
CA THR A 250 9.28 -1.04 -8.02
C THR A 250 9.33 -2.55 -7.92
N VAL A 251 10.22 -3.15 -8.71
CA VAL A 251 10.44 -4.60 -8.74
C VAL A 251 11.90 -4.87 -8.42
N ILE A 252 12.15 -5.62 -7.35
CA ILE A 252 13.46 -6.19 -7.01
C ILE A 252 13.39 -7.66 -7.43
N GLN A 253 14.24 -8.05 -8.38
CA GLN A 253 14.12 -9.33 -9.07
C GLN A 253 15.46 -10.04 -9.13
N GLY A 254 15.43 -11.34 -8.84
CA GLY A 254 16.61 -12.21 -8.88
C GLY A 254 17.29 -12.32 -7.53
N ALA A 255 18.00 -13.44 -7.35
CA ALA A 255 18.60 -13.81 -6.08
C ALA A 255 19.59 -12.75 -5.57
N ASN A 256 20.54 -12.34 -6.42
CA ASN A 256 21.56 -11.33 -6.07
C ASN A 256 20.96 -9.98 -5.64
N ALA A 257 19.87 -9.55 -6.31
CA ALA A 257 19.24 -8.27 -5.99
C ALA A 257 18.52 -8.31 -4.64
N ILE A 258 17.90 -9.45 -4.31
CA ILE A 258 17.23 -9.65 -3.02
C ILE A 258 18.25 -9.82 -1.89
N ASP A 259 19.32 -10.58 -2.13
CA ASP A 259 20.46 -10.75 -1.20
C ASP A 259 21.11 -9.41 -0.83
N SER A 260 21.18 -8.47 -1.79
CA SER A 260 21.65 -7.10 -1.51
C SER A 260 20.59 -6.23 -0.80
N PHE A 261 19.30 -6.47 -1.06
CA PHE A 261 18.21 -5.65 -0.54
C PHE A 261 17.83 -6.00 0.91
N ALA A 262 17.82 -7.29 1.24
CA ALA A 262 17.33 -7.75 2.54
C ALA A 262 18.13 -7.20 3.74
N PRO A 263 19.47 -7.11 3.70
CA PRO A 263 20.25 -6.51 4.79
C PRO A 263 19.99 -5.01 4.99
N GLU A 264 19.67 -4.29 3.91
CA GLU A 264 19.46 -2.84 3.96
C GLU A 264 18.14 -2.47 4.64
N VAL A 265 17.07 -3.24 4.39
CA VAL A 265 15.72 -2.90 4.90
C VAL A 265 15.25 -3.83 6.02
N GLY A 266 15.64 -5.10 5.99
CA GLY A 266 15.18 -6.12 6.93
C GLY A 266 15.32 -5.78 8.42
N PRO A 267 16.40 -5.11 8.88
CA PRO A 267 16.52 -4.69 10.28
C PRO A 267 15.41 -3.74 10.75
N TYR A 268 14.79 -3.00 9.83
CA TYR A 268 13.79 -1.97 10.09
C TYR A 268 12.35 -2.41 9.83
N MET A 269 12.17 -3.60 9.25
CA MET A 269 10.86 -4.20 9.01
C MET A 269 10.30 -4.87 10.27
N ILE A 270 8.98 -4.89 10.37
CA ILE A 270 8.23 -5.47 11.48
C ILE A 270 7.18 -6.46 10.97
N ALA A 271 6.23 -6.01 10.14
CA ALA A 271 5.06 -6.84 9.78
C ALA A 271 5.41 -8.00 8.85
N LYS A 272 6.36 -7.80 7.92
CA LYS A 272 6.81 -8.81 6.97
C LYS A 272 8.25 -9.25 7.22
N LYS A 273 8.79 -8.95 8.41
CA LYS A 273 10.18 -9.27 8.77
C LYS A 273 10.48 -10.75 8.61
N ASP A 274 9.64 -11.61 9.16
CA ASP A 274 9.86 -13.06 9.13
C ASP A 274 9.75 -13.61 7.71
N LYS A 275 8.85 -13.05 6.88
CA LYS A 275 8.73 -13.41 5.46
C LYS A 275 9.99 -13.03 4.67
N LEU A 276 10.52 -11.83 4.88
CA LEU A 276 11.76 -11.41 4.24
C LEU A 276 12.93 -12.26 4.73
N ALA A 277 12.99 -12.55 6.04
CA ALA A 277 14.05 -13.38 6.61
C ALA A 277 14.02 -14.82 6.08
N TYR A 278 12.84 -15.41 5.93
CA TYR A 278 12.69 -16.73 5.33
C TYR A 278 13.10 -16.74 3.85
N LEU A 279 12.65 -15.74 3.08
CA LEU A 279 13.08 -15.57 1.69
C LEU A 279 14.61 -15.48 1.62
N ASP A 280 15.21 -14.56 2.37
CA ASP A 280 16.64 -14.26 2.36
C ASP A 280 17.52 -15.43 2.84
N LYS A 281 17.14 -16.09 3.94
CA LYS A 281 17.99 -17.12 4.57
C LYS A 281 17.76 -18.52 4.05
N GLU A 282 16.54 -18.85 3.63
CA GLU A 282 16.19 -20.22 3.24
C GLU A 282 16.07 -20.36 1.71
N LEU A 283 15.38 -19.43 1.05
CA LEU A 283 15.08 -19.58 -0.38
C LEU A 283 16.20 -19.03 -1.28
N ILE A 284 16.72 -17.84 -0.99
CA ILE A 284 17.72 -17.18 -1.84
C ILE A 284 19.00 -18.02 -2.02
N PRO A 285 19.57 -18.67 -0.98
CA PRO A 285 20.75 -19.52 -1.15
C PRO A 285 20.52 -20.68 -2.13
N ARG A 286 19.29 -21.22 -2.18
CA ARG A 286 18.89 -22.30 -3.11
C ARG A 286 18.74 -21.81 -4.55
N PHE A 287 18.33 -20.55 -4.75
CA PHE A 287 18.43 -19.94 -6.09
C PHE A 287 19.87 -19.76 -6.52
N LEU A 288 20.75 -19.30 -5.62
CA LEU A 288 22.18 -19.10 -5.91
C LEU A 288 22.91 -20.42 -6.21
N SER A 289 22.51 -21.52 -5.59
CA SER A 289 23.03 -22.86 -5.89
C SER A 289 22.49 -23.48 -7.18
N GLY A 290 21.50 -22.85 -7.82
CA GLY A 290 20.91 -23.31 -9.08
C GLY A 290 19.85 -24.40 -8.95
N GLU A 291 19.27 -24.61 -7.76
CA GLU A 291 18.30 -25.68 -7.50
C GLU A 291 17.08 -25.61 -8.45
N HIS A 292 16.61 -24.39 -8.73
CA HIS A 292 15.54 -24.08 -9.67
C HIS A 292 15.79 -24.49 -11.13
N HIS A 293 16.98 -24.98 -11.49
CA HIS A 293 17.27 -25.51 -12.82
C HIS A 293 16.85 -26.98 -13.01
N SER A 294 16.44 -27.66 -11.94
CA SER A 294 15.91 -29.03 -11.96
C SER A 294 14.39 -29.04 -11.73
N LYS A 295 13.68 -30.06 -12.26
CA LYS A 295 12.23 -30.20 -12.08
C LYS A 295 11.86 -30.30 -10.59
N GLN A 296 12.57 -31.17 -9.87
CA GLN A 296 12.40 -31.35 -8.43
C GLN A 296 12.67 -30.04 -7.69
N GLY A 297 13.82 -29.41 -7.91
CA GLY A 297 14.19 -28.19 -7.19
C GLY A 297 13.30 -26.99 -7.49
N LEU A 298 12.81 -26.83 -8.72
CA LEU A 298 11.82 -25.81 -9.05
C LEU A 298 10.51 -26.06 -8.31
N TYR A 299 10.01 -27.29 -8.33
CA TYR A 299 8.80 -27.66 -7.61
C TYR A 299 8.94 -27.42 -6.10
N ASP A 300 10.07 -27.81 -5.50
CA ASP A 300 10.36 -27.63 -4.08
C ASP A 300 10.34 -26.16 -3.67
N LEU A 301 11.05 -25.32 -4.44
CA LEU A 301 11.05 -23.89 -4.21
C LEU A 301 9.66 -23.27 -4.36
N LEU A 302 8.86 -23.74 -5.31
CA LEU A 302 7.48 -23.25 -5.49
C LEU A 302 6.59 -23.58 -4.29
N VAL A 303 6.70 -24.80 -3.77
CA VAL A 303 5.99 -25.24 -2.56
C VAL A 303 6.39 -24.36 -1.38
N ASP A 304 7.69 -24.18 -1.16
CA ASP A 304 8.19 -23.38 -0.04
C ASP A 304 7.81 -21.89 -0.14
N PHE A 305 7.73 -21.35 -1.36
CA PHE A 305 7.22 -20.00 -1.60
C PHE A 305 5.79 -19.81 -1.10
N GLN A 306 4.95 -20.85 -1.07
CA GLN A 306 3.56 -20.73 -0.60
C GLN A 306 3.47 -20.26 0.86
N SER A 307 4.49 -20.52 1.67
CA SER A 307 4.55 -20.04 3.07
C SER A 307 4.65 -18.52 3.20
N ILE A 308 5.17 -17.83 2.18
CA ILE A 308 5.43 -16.38 2.20
C ILE A 308 4.64 -15.58 1.16
N ILE A 309 3.92 -16.26 0.25
CA ILE A 309 3.01 -15.60 -0.69
C ILE A 309 1.91 -14.89 0.11
N ASN A 310 1.69 -13.61 -0.17
CA ASN A 310 0.59 -12.85 0.43
C ASN A 310 -0.73 -13.32 -0.16
N THR A 311 -1.43 -14.20 0.54
CA THR A 311 -2.77 -14.71 0.18
C THR A 311 -3.84 -13.62 0.09
N ASN A 312 -3.59 -12.44 0.69
CA ASN A 312 -4.58 -11.36 0.82
C ASN A 312 -4.60 -10.34 -0.31
N THR A 313 -3.69 -10.41 -1.30
CA THR A 313 -3.79 -9.55 -2.49
C THR A 313 -4.76 -10.17 -3.51
N GLY A 314 -6.05 -10.15 -3.13
CA GLY A 314 -7.23 -10.46 -3.94
C GLY A 314 -7.05 -11.54 -5.00
N GLU A 315 -7.26 -12.81 -4.62
CA GLU A 315 -7.21 -14.02 -5.45
C GLU A 315 -6.02 -14.04 -6.42
N ASP A 316 -5.15 -15.02 -6.30
CA ASP A 316 -4.11 -15.33 -7.27
C ASP A 316 -4.77 -15.83 -8.59
N ARG A 317 -5.60 -14.98 -9.23
CA ARG A 317 -6.58 -15.28 -10.28
C ARG A 317 -5.94 -15.82 -11.56
N SER A 318 -4.63 -15.95 -11.62
CA SER A 318 -3.95 -16.37 -12.82
C SER A 318 -2.49 -16.79 -12.63
N SER A 319 -2.07 -17.31 -11.46
CA SER A 319 -0.82 -18.08 -11.51
C SER A 319 -1.11 -19.36 -12.28
N GLN A 320 -0.87 -19.35 -13.59
CA GLN A 320 -0.93 -20.53 -14.44
C GLN A 320 -0.04 -21.67 -13.89
N TYR A 321 0.96 -21.32 -13.09
CA TYR A 321 2.01 -22.18 -12.59
C TYR A 321 1.88 -22.33 -11.08
N THR A 322 1.18 -23.39 -10.65
CA THR A 322 1.03 -23.79 -9.25
C THR A 322 1.77 -25.12 -8.99
N PRO A 323 1.98 -25.54 -7.73
CA PRO A 323 2.49 -26.87 -7.44
C PRO A 323 1.69 -27.98 -8.15
N GLU A 324 0.36 -27.89 -8.13
CA GLU A 324 -0.54 -28.88 -8.76
C GLU A 324 -0.38 -28.93 -10.28
N TYR A 325 -0.09 -27.78 -10.91
CA TYR A 325 0.24 -27.73 -12.34
C TYR A 325 1.48 -28.58 -12.64
N PHE A 326 2.55 -28.42 -11.85
CA PHE A 326 3.80 -29.14 -12.07
C PHE A 326 3.76 -30.60 -11.64
N GLU A 327 2.95 -30.98 -10.64
CA GLU A 327 2.67 -32.38 -10.32
C GLU A 327 2.08 -33.15 -11.49
N LYS A 328 1.19 -32.50 -12.24
CA LYS A 328 0.61 -33.06 -13.44
C LYS A 328 1.57 -33.01 -14.64
N GLU A 329 2.24 -31.88 -14.85
CA GLU A 329 3.14 -31.67 -15.99
C GLU A 329 4.37 -32.60 -15.92
N TRP A 330 4.86 -32.90 -14.72
CA TRP A 330 6.05 -33.71 -14.46
C TRP A 330 5.74 -34.99 -13.69
N GLU A 331 4.56 -35.57 -13.94
CA GLU A 331 4.11 -36.80 -13.30
C GLU A 331 5.16 -37.92 -13.45
N GLY A 332 5.58 -38.50 -12.32
CA GLY A 332 6.62 -39.54 -12.28
C GLY A 332 8.06 -39.03 -12.38
N GLU A 333 8.27 -37.71 -12.52
CA GLU A 333 9.60 -37.08 -12.58
C GLU A 333 9.92 -36.22 -11.34
N ILE A 334 8.94 -36.03 -10.44
CA ILE A 334 9.10 -35.34 -9.17
C ILE A 334 8.46 -36.13 -8.02
N ASN A 335 8.91 -35.87 -6.80
CA ASN A 335 8.33 -36.37 -5.55
C ASN A 335 7.42 -35.29 -4.92
N PRO A 336 6.09 -35.45 -4.93
CA PRO A 336 5.16 -34.45 -4.39
C PRO A 336 5.34 -34.20 -2.90
N ALA A 337 4.94 -33.01 -2.43
CA ALA A 337 5.08 -32.57 -1.04
C ALA A 337 4.34 -33.49 -0.05
N ASP A 338 3.16 -34.00 -0.41
CA ASP A 338 2.36 -34.93 0.41
C ASP A 338 3.05 -36.29 0.68
N GLN A 339 4.13 -36.60 -0.05
CA GLN A 339 4.93 -37.81 0.13
C GLN A 339 6.24 -37.56 0.91
N ARG A 340 6.47 -36.34 1.40
CA ARG A 340 7.65 -36.02 2.22
C ARG A 340 7.32 -36.17 3.70
N ALA A 341 8.18 -36.88 4.42
CA ALA A 341 8.16 -36.85 5.88
C ALA A 341 8.41 -35.39 6.33
N PRO A 342 7.67 -34.89 7.35
CA PRO A 342 7.83 -33.52 7.81
C PRO A 342 9.28 -33.28 8.22
N HIS A 343 9.92 -32.27 7.61
CA HIS A 343 11.21 -31.76 8.06
C HIS A 343 11.03 -31.23 9.49
N LYS A 344 11.80 -31.80 10.43
CA LYS A 344 11.81 -31.46 11.85
C LYS A 344 12.58 -30.18 12.13
#